data_AF-A0A1C5UEG0-F1
#
_entry.id   AF-A0A1C5UEG0-F1
#
_cell.length_a   1.000
_cell.length_b   1.000
_cell.length_c   1.000
_cell.angle_alpha   90.00
_cell.angle_beta   90.00
_cell.angle_gamma   90.00
#
_symmetry.space_group_name_H-M   'P 1'
#
loop_
_entity.id
_entity.type
_entity.pdbx_description
1 polymer ?
#
loop_
_entity_poly.entity_id
_entity_poly.type
_entity_poly.pdbx_seq_one_letter_code
_entity_poly.pdbx_strand_id
1 'polypeptide(L)'
;MKAYNEIKKELEARKDRSAWSKGVTIYALELLEEYQERAAYEGREAADRAEFKAWLLNGADSWESYSYGGSSLIYNGDIAERLCCPSEYKRTREGERRPNSREEWLDVQARALYQAACRLSRIAF
;
A
#
# COMPACT_ATOMS: atom_id res chain seq x y z
N MET A 1 -12.09 -1.12 16.73
CA MET A 1 -11.20 -1.58 15.65
C MET A 1 -10.68 -2.96 16.03
N LYS A 2 -10.51 -3.88 15.08
CA LYS A 2 -9.82 -5.16 15.34
C LYS A 2 -8.41 -4.91 15.83
N ALA A 3 -7.88 -5.82 16.66
CA ALA A 3 -6.52 -5.69 17.18
C ALA A 3 -5.48 -5.86 16.05
N TYR A 4 -4.32 -5.19 16.17
CA TYR A 4 -3.21 -5.27 15.21
C TYR A 4 -2.89 -6.70 14.75
N ASN A 5 -2.70 -7.62 15.70
CA ASN A 5 -2.36 -9.02 15.41
C ASN A 5 -3.47 -9.76 14.64
N GLU A 6 -4.74 -9.40 14.83
CA GLU A 6 -5.85 -9.99 14.10
C GLU A 6 -5.87 -9.49 12.66
N ILE A 7 -5.68 -8.17 12.45
CA ILE A 7 -5.61 -7.56 11.13
C ILE A 7 -4.44 -8.16 10.34
N LYS A 8 -3.25 -8.21 10.95
CA LYS A 8 -2.04 -8.78 10.34
C LYS A 8 -2.25 -10.23 9.92
N LYS A 9 -2.77 -11.06 10.83
CA LYS A 9 -3.08 -12.46 10.54
C LYS A 9 -4.07 -12.62 9.38
N GLU A 10 -5.10 -11.78 9.31
CA GLU A 10 -6.11 -11.84 8.24
C GLU A 10 -5.53 -11.42 6.89
N LEU A 11 -4.60 -10.47 6.84
CA LEU A 11 -3.83 -10.12 5.64
C LEU A 11 -2.90 -11.24 5.19
N GLU A 12 -2.13 -11.82 6.11
CA GLU A 12 -1.19 -12.92 5.82
C GLU A 12 -1.91 -14.18 5.33
N ALA A 13 -3.14 -14.41 5.79
CA ALA A 13 -3.96 -15.54 5.35
C ALA A 13 -4.57 -15.37 3.94
N ARG A 14 -4.43 -14.19 3.31
CA ARG A 14 -5.02 -13.93 1.98
C ARG A 14 -4.37 -14.79 0.91
N LYS A 15 -5.20 -15.46 0.12
CA LYS A 15 -4.77 -16.26 -1.04
C LYS A 15 -4.81 -15.44 -2.32
N ASP A 16 -3.96 -14.42 -2.41
CA ASP A 16 -3.88 -13.54 -3.58
C ASP A 16 -3.28 -14.28 -4.80
N ARG A 17 -3.97 -14.18 -5.95
CA ARG A 17 -3.61 -14.95 -7.17
C ARG A 17 -2.76 -14.15 -8.15
N SER A 18 -3.02 -12.86 -8.31
CA SER A 18 -2.26 -11.98 -9.21
C SER A 18 -1.08 -11.32 -8.51
N ALA A 19 -0.04 -10.96 -9.28
CA ALA A 19 1.08 -10.16 -8.77
C ALA A 19 0.59 -8.85 -8.14
N TRP A 20 -0.32 -8.15 -8.85
CA TRP A 20 -1.00 -6.96 -8.33
C TRP A 20 -1.59 -7.15 -6.94
N SER A 21 -2.45 -8.17 -6.75
CA SER A 21 -3.14 -8.33 -5.46
C SER A 21 -2.18 -8.74 -4.34
N LYS A 22 -1.11 -9.48 -4.66
CA LYS A 22 -0.02 -9.80 -3.73
C LYS A 22 0.73 -8.54 -3.32
N GLY A 23 1.16 -7.71 -4.28
CA GLY A 23 1.82 -6.43 -4.01
C GLY A 23 0.96 -5.48 -3.18
N VAL A 24 -0.35 -5.40 -3.45
CA VAL A 24 -1.30 -4.64 -2.62
C VAL A 24 -1.40 -5.19 -1.19
N THR A 25 -1.28 -6.51 -0.97
CA THR A 25 -1.22 -7.07 0.39
C THR A 25 0.09 -6.73 1.08
N ILE A 26 1.21 -6.70 0.36
CA ILE A 26 2.51 -6.25 0.93
C ILE A 26 2.41 -4.80 1.38
N TYR A 27 1.92 -3.89 0.52
CA TYR A 27 1.67 -2.50 0.92
C TYR A 27 0.70 -2.39 2.11
N ALA A 28 -0.33 -3.25 2.18
CA ALA A 28 -1.24 -3.24 3.31
C ALA A 28 -0.57 -3.66 4.62
N LEU A 29 0.41 -4.58 4.57
CA LEU A 29 1.18 -4.97 5.76
C LEU A 29 2.11 -3.84 6.20
N GLU A 30 2.80 -3.19 5.27
CA GLU A 30 3.67 -2.03 5.55
C GLU A 30 2.87 -0.87 6.16
N LEU A 31 1.74 -0.50 5.55
CA LEU A 31 0.85 0.54 6.08
C LEU A 31 0.28 0.21 7.47
N LEU A 32 0.07 -1.08 7.79
CA LEU A 32 -0.37 -1.50 9.11
C LEU A 32 0.74 -1.33 10.16
N GLU A 33 1.99 -1.57 9.78
CA GLU A 33 3.16 -1.35 10.63
C GLU A 33 3.35 0.14 10.92
N GLU A 34 3.28 1.01 9.90
CA GLU A 34 3.31 2.48 10.08
C GLU A 34 2.17 2.99 10.98
N TYR A 35 0.95 2.46 10.77
CA TYR A 35 -0.18 2.79 11.63
C TYR A 35 0.07 2.40 13.09
N GLN A 36 0.67 1.22 13.33
CA GLN A 36 0.96 0.76 14.68
C GLN A 36 1.98 1.66 15.39
N GLU A 37 2.99 2.14 14.66
CA GLU A 37 3.94 3.13 15.16
C GLU A 37 3.23 4.45 15.52
N ARG A 38 2.32 4.91 14.66
CA ARG A 38 1.52 6.12 14.94
C ARG A 38 0.64 5.94 16.18
N ALA A 39 -0.06 4.81 16.30
CA ALA A 39 -0.91 4.52 17.45
C ALA A 39 -0.12 4.45 18.76
N ALA A 40 1.09 3.87 18.73
CA ALA A 40 2.00 3.87 19.87
C ALA A 40 2.46 5.29 20.25
N TYR A 41 2.78 6.13 19.26
CA TYR A 41 3.16 7.53 19.47
C TYR A 41 2.01 8.36 20.09
N GLU A 42 0.79 8.17 19.58
CA GLU A 42 -0.41 8.86 20.07
C GLU A 42 -0.94 8.29 21.40
N GLY A 43 -0.45 7.12 21.82
CA GLY A 43 -0.94 6.40 23.00
C GLY A 43 -2.38 5.88 22.86
N ARG A 44 -2.91 5.82 21.64
CA ARG A 44 -4.27 5.35 21.33
C ARG A 44 -4.40 4.86 19.90
N GLU A 45 -5.41 4.03 19.67
CA GLU A 45 -5.87 3.67 18.34
C GLU A 45 -6.71 4.80 17.71
N ALA A 46 -6.90 4.74 16.39
CA ALA A 46 -7.85 5.57 15.69
C ALA A 46 -9.28 5.32 16.21
N ALA A 47 -10.02 6.40 16.46
CA ALA A 47 -11.35 6.39 17.04
C ALA A 47 -12.40 5.82 16.08
N ASP A 48 -12.24 6.08 14.78
CA ASP A 48 -13.16 5.62 13.74
C ASP A 48 -12.44 5.30 12.41
N ARG A 49 -13.23 4.85 11.44
CA ARG A 49 -12.73 4.46 10.11
C ARG A 49 -12.14 5.66 9.33
N ALA A 50 -12.64 6.87 9.55
CA ALA A 50 -12.16 8.06 8.85
C ALA A 50 -10.79 8.48 9.39
N GLU A 51 -10.65 8.55 10.72
CA GLU A 51 -9.37 8.82 11.37
C GLU A 51 -8.34 7.73 11.04
N PHE A 52 -8.74 6.45 11.03
CA PHE A 52 -7.87 5.35 10.63
C PHE A 52 -7.28 5.58 9.23
N LYS A 53 -8.12 5.91 8.24
CA LYS A 53 -7.64 6.20 6.88
C LYS A 53 -6.77 7.44 6.80
N ALA A 54 -7.06 8.47 7.60
CA ALA A 54 -6.24 9.68 7.65
C ALA A 54 -4.84 9.38 8.22
N TRP A 55 -4.76 8.54 9.25
CA TRP A 55 -3.47 8.12 9.83
C TRP A 55 -2.64 7.27 8.87
N LEU A 56 -3.28 6.43 8.04
CA LEU A 56 -2.57 5.67 7.00
C LEU A 56 -1.90 6.56 5.94
N LEU A 57 -2.38 7.79 5.73
CA LEU A 57 -1.75 8.74 4.81
C LEU A 57 -0.53 9.43 5.43
N ASN A 58 -0.28 9.26 6.73
CA ASN A 58 0.88 9.82 7.43
C ASN A 58 1.12 11.32 7.13
N GLY A 59 0.03 12.11 7.07
CA GLY A 59 0.08 13.55 6.78
C GLY A 59 0.14 13.94 5.30
N ALA A 60 0.15 12.99 4.36
CA ALA A 60 -0.01 13.28 2.95
C ALA A 60 -1.47 13.64 2.59
N ASP A 61 -1.66 14.60 1.69
CA ASP A 61 -2.99 15.04 1.24
C ASP A 61 -3.68 14.01 0.33
N SER A 62 -2.92 13.15 -0.33
CA SER A 62 -3.42 12.10 -1.22
C SER A 62 -2.41 10.95 -1.35
N TRP A 63 -2.84 9.83 -1.95
CA TRP A 63 -1.95 8.70 -2.24
C TRP A 63 -0.95 9.02 -3.34
N GLU A 64 -1.27 9.94 -4.26
CA GLU A 64 -0.29 10.50 -5.19
C GLU A 64 0.78 11.27 -4.42
N SER A 65 0.41 12.20 -3.55
CA SER A 65 1.37 12.94 -2.73
C SER A 65 2.21 12.02 -1.84
N TYR A 66 1.61 10.98 -1.27
CA TYR A 66 2.31 9.95 -0.48
C TYR A 66 3.34 9.18 -1.34
N SER A 67 2.93 8.74 -2.53
CA SER A 67 3.79 7.98 -3.45
C SER A 67 4.93 8.83 -3.98
N TYR A 68 4.64 10.00 -4.56
CA TYR A 68 5.64 10.92 -5.10
C TYR A 68 6.50 11.59 -4.03
N GLY A 69 6.00 11.73 -2.81
CA GLY A 69 6.72 12.24 -1.65
C GLY A 69 7.76 11.26 -1.08
N GLY A 70 7.83 10.04 -1.61
CA GLY A 70 8.80 9.03 -1.17
C GLY A 70 8.43 8.38 0.16
N SER A 71 7.14 8.37 0.53
CA SER A 71 6.65 7.67 1.73
C SER A 71 6.50 6.15 1.51
N SER A 72 6.90 5.62 0.36
CA SER A 72 6.93 4.18 0.05
C SER A 72 8.13 3.85 -0.86
N LEU A 73 8.01 2.93 -1.81
CA LEU A 73 9.09 2.66 -2.76
C LEU A 73 9.35 3.90 -3.64
N ILE A 74 10.62 4.17 -3.88
CA ILE A 74 11.10 5.35 -4.63
C ILE A 74 11.47 4.96 -6.06
N TYR A 75 12.06 3.78 -6.26
CA TYR A 75 12.56 3.36 -7.57
C TYR A 75 11.47 2.67 -8.39
N ASN A 76 11.34 3.10 -9.66
CA ASN A 76 10.42 2.50 -10.62
C ASN A 76 10.58 0.99 -10.77
N GLY A 77 11.82 0.49 -10.74
CA GLY A 77 12.12 -0.95 -10.81
C GLY A 77 11.50 -1.73 -9.66
N ASP A 78 11.66 -1.24 -8.43
CA ASP A 78 11.10 -1.88 -7.24
C ASP A 78 9.56 -1.89 -7.27
N ILE A 79 8.96 -0.77 -7.72
CA ILE A 79 7.50 -0.66 -7.90
C ILE A 79 7.03 -1.68 -8.94
N ALA A 80 7.74 -1.77 -10.06
CA ALA A 80 7.43 -2.69 -11.14
C ALA A 80 7.58 -4.16 -10.68
N GLU A 81 8.66 -4.50 -9.99
CA GLU A 81 8.92 -5.85 -9.47
C GLU A 81 7.81 -6.28 -8.51
N ARG A 82 7.36 -5.36 -7.64
CA ARG A 82 6.30 -5.62 -6.66
C ARG A 82 4.93 -5.85 -7.31
N LEU A 83 4.60 -5.10 -8.37
CA LEU A 83 3.22 -5.02 -8.88
C LEU A 83 2.98 -5.81 -10.17
N CYS A 84 4.02 -6.08 -10.98
CA CYS A 84 3.88 -6.76 -12.26
C CYS A 84 4.03 -8.27 -12.14
N CYS A 85 3.33 -9.01 -13.00
CA CYS A 85 3.71 -10.40 -13.24
C CYS A 85 5.03 -10.48 -14.05
N PRO A 86 5.72 -11.63 -14.09
CA PRO A 86 7.04 -11.74 -14.72
C PRO A 86 7.11 -11.28 -16.18
N SER A 87 6.04 -11.48 -16.96
CA SER A 87 5.98 -11.03 -18.36
C SER A 87 5.79 -9.51 -18.48
N GLU A 88 4.99 -8.90 -17.61
CA GLU A 88 4.79 -7.45 -17.55
C GLU A 88 6.07 -6.74 -17.10
N TYR A 89 6.76 -7.29 -16.10
CA TYR A 89 8.02 -6.77 -15.58
C TYR A 89 9.10 -6.73 -16.69
N LYS A 90 9.26 -7.83 -17.43
CA LYS A 90 10.17 -7.87 -18.59
C LYS A 90 9.77 -6.90 -19.70
N ARG A 91 8.48 -6.78 -20.00
CA ARG A 91 7.97 -5.87 -21.06
C ARG A 91 8.29 -4.40 -20.78
N THR A 92 8.24 -4.03 -19.51
CA THR A 92 8.57 -2.68 -19.04
C THR A 92 10.07 -2.45 -18.88
N ARG A 93 10.92 -3.41 -19.28
CA ARG A 93 12.36 -3.38 -18.99
C ARG A 93 12.62 -3.11 -17.51
N GLU A 94 12.00 -3.92 -16.67
CA GLU A 94 12.29 -3.90 -15.22
C GLU A 94 12.02 -2.52 -14.61
N GLY A 95 10.94 -1.86 -15.05
CA GLY A 95 10.55 -0.53 -14.60
C GLY A 95 11.19 0.65 -15.34
N GLU A 96 12.15 0.44 -16.25
CA GLU A 96 12.74 1.54 -17.06
C GLU A 96 11.70 2.19 -17.98
N ARG A 97 10.80 1.39 -18.56
CA ARG A 97 9.70 1.88 -19.39
C ARG A 97 8.48 2.13 -18.52
N ARG A 98 7.69 3.13 -18.93
CA ARG A 98 6.41 3.43 -18.32
C ARG A 98 5.48 2.21 -18.30
N PRO A 99 4.64 2.08 -17.25
CA PRO A 99 3.69 0.97 -17.14
C PRO A 99 2.65 0.98 -18.26
N ASN A 100 2.24 2.18 -18.71
CA ASN A 100 1.38 2.41 -19.87
C ASN A 100 1.47 3.88 -20.33
N SER A 101 0.65 4.30 -21.30
CA SER A 101 0.69 5.65 -21.88
C SER A 101 0.07 6.75 -21.01
N ARG A 102 -0.56 6.42 -19.88
CA ARG A 102 -1.33 7.34 -19.02
C ARG A 102 -0.77 7.47 -17.60
N GLU A 103 0.12 6.58 -17.18
CA GLU A 103 0.62 6.50 -15.81
C GLU A 103 2.16 6.47 -15.80
N GLU A 104 2.75 7.07 -14.77
CA GLU A 104 4.09 6.75 -14.26
C GLU A 104 4.01 5.63 -13.22
N TRP A 105 5.15 5.04 -12.85
CA TRP A 105 5.17 4.00 -11.81
C TRP A 105 4.68 4.50 -10.46
N LEU A 106 4.93 5.76 -10.13
CA LEU A 106 4.44 6.37 -8.89
C LEU A 106 2.92 6.53 -8.88
N ASP A 107 2.27 6.72 -10.04
CA ASP A 107 0.80 6.70 -10.15
C ASP A 107 0.25 5.28 -9.90
N VAL A 108 0.93 4.28 -10.47
CA VAL A 108 0.59 2.87 -10.26
C VAL A 108 0.72 2.47 -8.79
N GLN A 109 1.79 2.92 -8.13
CA GLN A 109 1.98 2.76 -6.68
C GLN A 109 0.89 3.46 -5.88
N ALA A 110 0.54 4.72 -6.20
CA ALA A 110 -0.52 5.45 -5.52
C ALA A 110 -1.86 4.68 -5.55
N ARG A 111 -2.22 4.10 -6.70
CA ARG A 111 -3.42 3.27 -6.84
C ARG A 111 -3.33 1.96 -6.04
N ALA A 112 -2.16 1.34 -5.98
CA ALA A 112 -1.95 0.13 -5.17
C ALA A 112 -2.07 0.45 -3.67
N LEU A 113 -1.47 1.56 -3.20
CA LEU A 113 -1.56 2.05 -1.83
C LEU A 113 -2.99 2.40 -1.42
N TYR A 114 -3.75 3.10 -2.29
CA TYR A 114 -5.17 3.35 -2.05
C TYR A 114 -5.97 2.05 -1.86
N GLN A 115 -5.71 1.04 -2.69
CA GLN A 115 -6.35 -0.28 -2.55
C GLN A 115 -5.91 -1.00 -1.27
N ALA A 116 -4.65 -0.86 -0.88
CA ALA A 116 -4.11 -1.41 0.36
C ALA A 116 -4.80 -0.79 1.59
N ALA A 117 -4.92 0.53 1.63
CA ALA A 117 -5.64 1.25 2.69
C ALA A 117 -7.14 0.89 2.72
N CYS A 118 -7.78 0.73 1.57
CA CYS A 118 -9.16 0.23 1.50
C CYS A 118 -9.29 -1.20 2.03
N ARG A 119 -8.32 -2.06 1.75
CA ARG A 119 -8.26 -3.44 2.23
C ARG A 119 -8.11 -3.48 3.75
N LEU A 120 -7.18 -2.71 4.30
CA LEU A 120 -7.01 -2.54 5.75
C LEU A 120 -8.29 -2.04 6.42
N SER A 121 -8.87 -0.97 5.89
CA SER A 121 -10.07 -0.34 6.46
C SER A 121 -11.28 -1.28 6.53
N ARG A 122 -11.38 -2.27 5.62
CA ARG A 122 -12.45 -3.30 5.65
C ARG A 122 -12.17 -4.43 6.64
N ILE A 123 -10.90 -4.71 6.91
CA ILE A 123 -10.49 -5.74 7.86
C ILE A 123 -10.62 -5.20 9.29
N ALA A 124 -10.14 -3.97 9.51
CA ALA A 124 -10.07 -3.31 10.81
C ALA A 124 -11.44 -2.90 11.39
N PHE A 125 -12.42 -2.62 10.52
CA PHE A 125 -13.77 -2.15 10.84
C PHE A 125 -14.80 -2.84 9.96
#